data_AF-A0A355GVN8-F1
#
_entry.id   AF-A0A355GVN8-F1
#
_cell.length_a   1.000
_cell.length_b   1.000
_cell.length_c   1.000
_cell.angle_alpha   90.00
_cell.angle_beta   90.00
_cell.angle_gamma   90.00
#
_symmetry.space_group_name_H-M   'P 1'
#
loop_
_entity.id
_entity.type
_entity.pdbx_description
1 polymer ?
#
loop_
_entity_poly.entity_id
_entity_poly.type
_entity_poly.pdbx_seq_one_letter_code
_entity_poly.pdbx_strand_id
1 'polypeptide(L)'
;MATTAHASNTANVSNTKGYYIALLCSVILSTTGVFIRYLTEHYNMPPLAIAFWRDAFTAIVVLAALLLIRPALIRVRRADLLFLSAFGLVLALFNILWTVSVWYNGASVATALVYSSAVFTVLLGCLFLKERFYFAKLLAVILCLSGCFLVSGTIGGSPWNSGAAGISIGLLSGLSYAGYSLMGRLASRRGINPWSTLLYTFLFASVALLLIILLRSCFPGANAPVAELFWLGNALPGWGVLFLLAAGPTVLGFGLYNVSLVHLSSGIVNLIATSEPAFTIIIAFFILGEKMTFVQLCGCALILCGVAFLKIYEMIHAAQQNGYFSKRARPTKTAARTKSNIL
;
A
#
# COMPACT_ATOMS: atom_id res chain seq x y z
N MET A 1 -24.99 -24.93 19.67
CA MET A 1 -24.51 -23.74 20.40
C MET A 1 -22.98 -23.59 20.39
N ALA A 2 -22.18 -24.66 20.26
CA ALA A 2 -20.72 -24.59 20.19
C ALA A 2 -20.14 -24.16 18.81
N THR A 3 -20.85 -24.42 17.71
CA THR A 3 -20.38 -24.14 16.33
C THR A 3 -20.47 -22.66 15.93
N THR A 4 -21.43 -21.90 16.45
CA THR A 4 -21.59 -20.47 16.15
C THR A 4 -20.63 -19.58 16.95
N ALA A 5 -20.24 -19.99 18.16
CA ALA A 5 -19.22 -19.30 18.96
C ALA A 5 -17.80 -19.50 18.40
N HIS A 6 -17.52 -20.68 17.82
CA HIS A 6 -16.23 -20.91 17.15
C HIS A 6 -16.07 -20.08 15.87
N ALA A 7 -17.13 -19.90 15.08
CA ALA A 7 -17.10 -19.12 13.83
C ALA A 7 -16.97 -17.60 14.05
N SER A 8 -17.58 -17.05 15.12
CA SER A 8 -17.43 -15.62 15.47
C SER A 8 -16.06 -15.31 16.08
N ASN A 9 -15.47 -16.26 16.82
CA ASN A 9 -14.14 -16.11 17.39
C ASN A 9 -13.05 -16.19 16.29
N THR A 10 -13.21 -17.06 15.28
CA THR A 10 -12.27 -17.13 14.14
C THR A 10 -12.36 -15.91 13.21
N ALA A 11 -13.54 -15.32 13.02
CA ALA A 11 -13.71 -14.08 12.24
C ALA A 11 -13.07 -12.86 12.92
N ASN A 12 -13.24 -12.71 14.24
CA ASN A 12 -12.59 -11.62 15.00
C ASN A 12 -11.06 -11.79 15.07
N VAL A 13 -10.56 -13.02 15.28
CA VAL A 13 -9.11 -13.31 15.28
C VAL A 13 -8.49 -13.11 13.88
N SER A 14 -9.21 -13.40 12.80
CA SER A 14 -8.77 -13.16 11.42
C SER A 14 -8.59 -11.66 11.12
N ASN A 15 -9.54 -10.82 11.55
CA ASN A 15 -9.44 -9.38 11.34
C ASN A 15 -8.30 -8.77 12.16
N THR A 16 -8.16 -9.12 13.44
CA THR A 16 -7.06 -8.65 14.30
C THR A 16 -5.69 -8.99 13.73
N LYS A 17 -5.50 -10.21 13.21
CA LYS A 17 -4.26 -10.61 12.51
C LYS A 17 -4.00 -9.74 11.29
N GLY A 18 -5.02 -9.48 10.47
CA GLY A 18 -4.93 -8.58 9.32
C GLY A 18 -4.42 -7.19 9.68
N TYR A 19 -4.88 -6.61 10.79
CA TYR A 19 -4.41 -5.30 11.27
C TYR A 19 -2.94 -5.30 11.71
N TYR A 20 -2.52 -6.31 12.47
CA TYR A 20 -1.12 -6.43 12.88
C TYR A 20 -0.20 -6.59 11.67
N ILE A 21 -0.62 -7.39 10.68
CA ILE A 21 0.12 -7.57 9.42
C ILE A 21 0.19 -6.25 8.65
N ALA A 22 -0.90 -5.50 8.55
CA ALA A 22 -0.91 -4.20 7.86
C ALA A 22 -0.07 -3.13 8.58
N LEU A 23 -0.05 -3.14 9.92
CA LEU A 23 0.76 -2.20 10.71
C LEU A 23 2.25 -2.54 10.59
N LEU A 24 2.59 -3.83 10.70
CA LEU A 24 3.96 -4.31 10.46
C LEU A 24 4.41 -4.00 9.03
N CYS A 25 3.53 -4.19 8.04
CA CYS A 25 3.73 -3.78 6.66
C CYS A 25 4.05 -2.27 6.57
N SER A 26 3.27 -1.41 7.22
CA SER A 26 3.50 0.04 7.19
C SER A 26 4.86 0.40 7.79
N VAL A 27 5.25 -0.19 8.92
CA VAL A 27 6.57 0.03 9.55
C VAL A 27 7.71 -0.42 8.63
N ILE A 28 7.58 -1.59 8.02
CA ILE A 28 8.59 -2.11 7.08
C ILE A 28 8.66 -1.22 5.84
N LEU A 29 7.54 -0.87 5.23
CA LEU A 29 7.49 0.02 4.06
C LEU A 29 8.06 1.40 4.35
N SER A 30 7.95 1.90 5.58
CA SER A 30 8.52 3.19 5.97
C SER A 30 10.03 3.25 5.79
N THR A 31 10.73 2.13 5.96
CA THR A 31 12.18 2.06 5.68
C THR A 31 12.50 2.22 4.19
N THR A 32 11.56 1.90 3.29
CA THR A 32 11.70 2.12 1.83
C THR A 32 11.98 3.58 1.52
N GLY A 33 11.25 4.51 2.15
CA GLY A 33 11.41 5.94 1.93
C GLY A 33 12.81 6.43 2.32
N VAL A 34 13.35 5.90 3.42
CA VAL A 34 14.71 6.22 3.90
C VAL A 34 15.77 5.74 2.91
N PHE A 35 15.68 4.50 2.42
CA PHE A 35 16.61 3.97 1.43
C PHE A 35 16.52 4.71 0.09
N ILE A 36 15.31 4.98 -0.42
CA ILE A 36 15.13 5.74 -1.66
C ILE A 36 15.75 7.13 -1.53
N ARG A 37 15.54 7.81 -0.40
CA ARG A 37 16.12 9.12 -0.15
C ARG A 37 17.64 9.05 -0.08
N TYR A 38 18.20 8.05 0.60
CA TYR A 38 19.65 7.80 0.62
C TYR A 38 20.23 7.59 -0.79
N LEU A 39 19.60 6.78 -1.65
CA LEU A 39 20.03 6.60 -3.05
C LEU A 39 19.90 7.89 -3.88
N THR A 40 18.83 8.64 -3.67
CA THR A 40 18.59 9.89 -4.41
C THR A 40 19.56 11.00 -3.97
N GLU A 41 19.84 11.16 -2.68
CA GLU A 41 20.68 12.25 -2.16
C GLU A 41 22.18 11.94 -2.23
N HIS A 42 22.61 10.72 -1.92
CA HIS A 42 24.04 10.38 -1.95
C HIS A 42 24.55 9.96 -3.33
N TYR A 43 23.72 9.31 -4.14
CA TYR A 43 24.13 8.80 -5.46
C TYR A 43 23.49 9.56 -6.63
N ASN A 44 22.61 10.53 -6.36
CA ASN A 44 21.86 11.29 -7.38
C ASN A 44 21.17 10.38 -8.39
N MET A 45 20.73 9.19 -7.94
CA MET A 45 20.17 8.19 -8.83
C MET A 45 18.77 8.63 -9.29
N PRO A 46 18.46 8.56 -10.59
CA PRO A 46 17.14 8.91 -11.11
C PRO A 46 16.04 8.02 -10.50
N PRO A 47 14.88 8.58 -10.07
CA PRO A 47 13.82 7.79 -9.43
C PRO A 47 13.25 6.69 -10.33
N LEU A 48 13.22 6.90 -11.65
CA LEU A 48 12.78 5.89 -12.62
C LEU A 48 13.71 4.68 -12.66
N ALA A 49 15.03 4.91 -12.58
CA ALA A 49 16.02 3.84 -12.54
C ALA A 49 15.95 3.06 -11.22
N ILE A 50 15.74 3.77 -10.09
CA ILE A 50 15.47 3.13 -8.79
C ILE A 50 14.23 2.23 -8.89
N ALA A 51 13.12 2.74 -9.44
CA ALA A 51 11.88 1.98 -9.57
C ALA A 51 12.06 0.72 -10.42
N PHE A 52 12.71 0.83 -11.58
CA PHE A 52 12.99 -0.33 -12.44
C PHE A 52 13.81 -1.41 -11.72
N TRP A 53 14.96 -1.05 -11.14
CA TRP A 53 15.84 -2.01 -10.48
C TRP A 53 15.24 -2.60 -9.22
N ARG A 54 14.51 -1.78 -8.44
CA ARG A 54 13.77 -2.27 -7.28
C ARG A 54 12.75 -3.31 -7.72
N ASP A 55 11.98 -3.04 -8.77
CA ASP A 55 10.95 -3.96 -9.23
C ASP A 55 11.56 -5.23 -9.83
N ALA A 56 12.67 -5.12 -10.58
CA ALA A 56 13.42 -6.25 -11.12
C ALA A 56 14.02 -7.13 -10.02
N PHE A 57 14.74 -6.55 -9.06
CA PHE A 57 15.30 -7.30 -7.93
C PHE A 57 14.22 -7.91 -7.05
N THR A 58 13.10 -7.21 -6.83
CA THR A 58 11.96 -7.78 -6.10
C THR A 58 11.42 -9.02 -6.82
N ALA A 59 11.23 -8.96 -8.13
CA ALA A 59 10.80 -10.11 -8.91
C ALA A 59 11.81 -11.27 -8.84
N ILE A 60 13.11 -11.00 -8.94
CA ILE A 60 14.18 -12.01 -8.85
C ILE A 60 14.20 -12.66 -7.46
N VAL A 61 14.15 -11.86 -6.39
CA VAL A 61 14.19 -12.35 -5.01
C VAL A 61 12.95 -13.20 -4.70
N VAL A 62 11.76 -12.75 -5.10
CA VAL A 62 10.52 -13.51 -4.90
C VAL A 62 10.55 -14.79 -5.74
N LEU A 63 11.05 -14.74 -6.98
CA LEU A 63 11.19 -15.93 -7.82
C LEU A 63 12.13 -16.95 -7.18
N ALA A 64 13.31 -16.51 -6.73
CA ALA A 64 14.27 -17.36 -6.05
C ALA A 64 13.68 -17.98 -4.77
N ALA A 65 13.02 -17.17 -3.94
CA ALA A 65 12.35 -17.64 -2.73
C ALA A 65 11.23 -18.66 -3.05
N LEU A 66 10.43 -18.42 -4.09
CA LEU A 66 9.39 -19.35 -4.51
C LEU A 66 9.96 -20.65 -5.08
N LEU A 67 11.05 -20.59 -5.88
CA LEU A 67 11.72 -21.78 -6.39
C LEU A 67 12.26 -22.67 -5.27
N LEU A 68 12.83 -22.07 -4.22
CA LEU A 68 13.43 -22.79 -3.10
C LEU A 68 12.39 -23.32 -2.10
N ILE A 69 11.33 -22.55 -1.81
CA ILE A 69 10.40 -22.86 -0.72
C ILE A 69 9.14 -23.55 -1.24
N ARG A 70 8.52 -23.03 -2.33
CA ARG A 70 7.24 -23.53 -2.86
C ARG A 70 7.13 -23.33 -4.38
N PRO A 71 7.84 -24.14 -5.19
CA PRO A 71 7.88 -23.96 -6.65
C PRO A 71 6.49 -24.09 -7.31
N ALA A 72 5.57 -24.82 -6.67
CA ALA A 72 4.18 -24.95 -7.13
C ALA A 72 3.45 -23.60 -7.22
N LEU A 73 3.81 -22.60 -6.42
CA LEU A 73 3.19 -21.27 -6.43
C LEU A 73 3.61 -20.42 -7.64
N ILE A 74 4.66 -20.80 -8.36
CA ILE A 74 5.07 -20.11 -9.59
C ILE A 74 4.07 -20.41 -10.72
N ARG A 75 3.46 -21.60 -10.72
CA ARG A 75 2.53 -22.01 -11.77
C ARG A 75 1.16 -21.39 -11.55
N VAL A 76 0.90 -20.27 -12.24
CA VAL A 76 -0.41 -19.61 -12.27
C VAL A 76 -1.22 -20.05 -13.48
N ARG A 77 -2.56 -20.05 -13.36
CA ARG A 77 -3.47 -20.36 -14.47
C ARG A 77 -3.30 -19.33 -15.59
N ARG A 78 -3.30 -19.78 -16.85
CA ARG A 78 -3.18 -18.88 -18.01
C ARG A 78 -4.28 -17.82 -18.07
N ALA A 79 -5.48 -18.14 -17.58
CA ALA A 79 -6.59 -17.20 -17.49
C ALA A 79 -6.31 -16.01 -16.54
N ASP A 80 -5.45 -16.19 -15.55
CA ASP A 80 -5.08 -15.14 -14.58
C ASP A 80 -3.88 -14.31 -15.05
N LEU A 81 -3.12 -14.78 -16.07
CA LEU A 81 -1.95 -14.05 -16.58
C LEU A 81 -2.33 -12.69 -17.19
N LEU A 82 -3.44 -12.60 -17.90
CA LEU A 82 -3.93 -11.33 -18.46
C LEU A 82 -4.29 -10.33 -17.35
N PHE A 83 -4.84 -10.84 -16.25
CA PHE A 83 -5.17 -10.00 -15.11
C PHE A 83 -3.91 -9.56 -14.36
N LEU A 84 -2.94 -10.45 -14.19
CA LEU A 84 -1.66 -10.14 -13.55
C LEU A 84 -0.79 -9.19 -14.40
N SER A 85 -0.85 -9.30 -15.72
CA SER A 85 -0.16 -8.35 -16.60
C SER A 85 -0.80 -6.96 -16.52
N ALA A 86 -2.13 -6.86 -16.57
CA ALA A 86 -2.83 -5.61 -16.32
C ALA A 86 -2.49 -5.04 -14.94
N PHE A 87 -2.34 -5.90 -13.92
CA PHE A 87 -1.96 -5.47 -12.58
C PHE A 87 -0.54 -4.90 -12.52
N GLY A 88 0.43 -5.56 -13.16
CA GLY A 88 1.79 -5.05 -13.30
C GLY A 88 1.86 -3.74 -14.09
N LEU A 89 1.01 -3.56 -15.12
CA LEU A 89 0.92 -2.30 -15.85
C LEU A 89 0.40 -1.14 -14.99
N VAL A 90 -0.58 -1.40 -14.12
CA VAL A 90 -1.06 -0.40 -13.15
C VAL A 90 0.06 -0.02 -12.16
N LEU A 91 0.87 -1.00 -11.71
CA LEU A 91 2.03 -0.72 -10.86
C LEU A 91 3.10 0.11 -11.60
N ALA A 92 3.40 -0.23 -12.85
CA ALA A 92 4.33 0.55 -13.68
C ALA A 92 3.84 1.98 -13.90
N LEU A 93 2.55 2.16 -14.22
CA LEU A 93 1.93 3.47 -14.37
C LEU A 93 2.03 4.30 -13.09
N PHE A 94 1.76 3.66 -11.93
CA PHE A 94 1.96 4.30 -10.63
C PHE A 94 3.40 4.79 -10.44
N ASN A 95 4.40 3.94 -10.67
CA ASN A 95 5.82 4.31 -10.53
C ASN A 95 6.21 5.48 -11.44
N ILE A 96 5.70 5.52 -12.67
CA ILE A 96 5.96 6.60 -13.63
C ILE A 96 5.32 7.90 -13.16
N LEU A 97 4.02 7.88 -12.85
CA LEU A 97 3.30 9.07 -12.40
C LEU A 97 3.88 9.61 -11.10
N TRP A 98 4.29 8.74 -10.19
CA TRP A 98 4.98 9.15 -8.98
C TRP A 98 6.31 9.80 -9.32
N THR A 99 7.13 9.21 -10.19
CA THR A 99 8.43 9.79 -10.61
C THR A 99 8.25 11.17 -11.23
N VAL A 100 7.28 11.32 -12.14
CA VAL A 100 6.96 12.61 -12.77
C VAL A 100 6.44 13.60 -11.72
N SER A 101 5.61 13.15 -10.77
CA SER A 101 5.14 13.97 -9.66
C SER A 101 6.27 14.42 -8.74
N VAL A 102 7.27 13.58 -8.48
CA VAL A 102 8.47 13.93 -7.71
C VAL A 102 9.28 15.00 -8.45
N TRP A 103 9.38 14.90 -9.77
CA TRP A 103 10.08 15.89 -10.59
C TRP A 103 9.40 17.27 -10.59
N TYR A 104 8.06 17.31 -10.70
CA TYR A 104 7.30 18.58 -10.70
C TYR A 104 7.09 19.18 -9.31
N ASN A 105 6.79 18.36 -8.31
CA ASN A 105 6.33 18.83 -7.00
C ASN A 105 7.37 18.63 -5.88
N GLY A 106 8.45 17.89 -6.14
CA GLY A 106 9.36 17.39 -5.12
C GLY A 106 8.86 16.12 -4.42
N ALA A 107 9.78 15.38 -3.80
CA ALA A 107 9.50 14.07 -3.20
C ALA A 107 8.44 14.14 -2.08
N SER A 108 8.54 15.14 -1.19
CA SER A 108 7.61 15.28 -0.07
C SER A 108 6.16 15.53 -0.53
N VAL A 109 5.96 16.42 -1.49
CA VAL A 109 4.63 16.77 -2.01
C VAL A 109 4.04 15.65 -2.85
N ALA A 110 4.86 15.01 -3.70
CA ALA A 110 4.43 13.86 -4.48
C ALA A 110 3.93 12.72 -3.59
N THR A 111 4.62 12.48 -2.47
CA THR A 111 4.23 11.42 -1.52
C THR A 111 2.92 11.80 -0.81
N ALA A 112 2.73 13.06 -0.40
CA ALA A 112 1.46 13.52 0.17
C ALA A 112 0.28 13.38 -0.80
N LEU A 113 0.49 13.69 -2.09
CA LEU A 113 -0.52 13.48 -3.13
C LEU A 113 -0.82 11.99 -3.33
N VAL A 114 0.18 11.11 -3.25
CA VAL A 114 -0.06 9.65 -3.27
C VAL A 114 -0.91 9.20 -2.10
N TYR A 115 -0.73 9.72 -0.88
CA TYR A 115 -1.59 9.32 0.24
C TYR A 115 -3.05 9.78 0.11
N SER A 116 -3.33 10.74 -0.77
CA SER A 116 -4.71 11.05 -1.20
C SER A 116 -5.39 9.87 -1.88
N SER A 117 -4.62 8.86 -2.32
CA SER A 117 -5.12 7.55 -2.77
C SER A 117 -6.04 6.87 -1.79
N ALA A 118 -5.91 7.11 -0.48
CA ALA A 118 -6.82 6.53 0.51
C ALA A 118 -8.27 6.95 0.26
N VAL A 119 -8.50 8.21 -0.12
CA VAL A 119 -9.84 8.71 -0.51
C VAL A 119 -10.34 7.94 -1.73
N PHE A 120 -9.52 7.90 -2.79
CA PHE A 120 -9.87 7.24 -4.04
C PHE A 120 -10.11 5.74 -3.85
N THR A 121 -9.36 5.10 -2.96
CA THR A 121 -9.49 3.67 -2.65
C THR A 121 -10.80 3.38 -1.93
N VAL A 122 -11.21 4.24 -0.99
CA VAL A 122 -12.52 4.10 -0.31
C VAL A 122 -13.65 4.31 -1.31
N LEU A 123 -13.56 5.31 -2.19
CA LEU A 123 -14.55 5.56 -3.24
C LEU A 123 -14.65 4.42 -4.24
N LEU A 124 -13.52 3.98 -4.80
CA LEU A 124 -13.44 2.85 -5.74
C LEU A 124 -13.84 1.53 -5.09
N GLY A 125 -13.50 1.32 -3.82
CA GLY A 125 -13.95 0.18 -3.03
C GLY A 125 -15.47 0.14 -2.88
N CYS A 126 -16.11 1.28 -2.62
CA CYS A 126 -17.57 1.38 -2.59
C CYS A 126 -18.19 1.10 -3.96
N LEU A 127 -17.61 1.66 -5.03
CA LEU A 127 -18.15 1.53 -6.39
C LEU A 127 -17.98 0.11 -6.97
N PHE A 128 -16.77 -0.45 -6.90
CA PHE A 128 -16.43 -1.72 -7.54
C PHE A 128 -16.62 -2.95 -6.64
N LEU A 129 -16.42 -2.81 -5.32
CA LEU A 129 -16.56 -3.94 -4.38
C LEU A 129 -17.85 -3.90 -3.55
N LYS A 130 -18.74 -2.94 -3.83
CA LYS A 130 -20.01 -2.73 -3.10
C LYS A 130 -19.81 -2.63 -1.58
N GLU A 131 -18.71 -2.01 -1.17
CA GLU A 131 -18.45 -1.77 0.24
C GLU A 131 -19.37 -0.70 0.82
N ARG A 132 -19.71 -0.83 2.10
CA ARG A 132 -20.52 0.17 2.79
C ARG A 132 -19.67 1.41 3.09
N PHE A 133 -20.15 2.56 2.59
CA PHE A 133 -19.58 3.87 2.87
C PHE A 133 -19.97 4.32 4.29
N TYR A 134 -18.99 4.69 5.10
CA TYR A 134 -19.21 5.24 6.44
C TYR A 134 -18.52 6.59 6.54
N PHE A 135 -19.23 7.60 7.04
CA PHE A 135 -18.72 8.96 7.22
C PHE A 135 -17.43 9.01 8.06
N ALA A 136 -17.28 8.08 9.02
CA ALA A 136 -16.05 7.93 9.81
C ALA A 136 -14.80 7.59 8.98
N LYS A 137 -14.94 6.83 7.88
CA LYS A 137 -13.82 6.55 6.95
C LYS A 137 -13.37 7.81 6.25
N LEU A 138 -14.32 8.66 5.82
CA LEU A 138 -14.01 9.94 5.20
C LEU A 138 -13.28 10.87 6.17
N LEU A 139 -13.75 10.96 7.41
CA LEU A 139 -13.12 11.80 8.44
C LEU A 139 -11.68 11.34 8.77
N ALA A 140 -11.46 10.03 8.89
CA ALA A 140 -10.12 9.47 9.12
C ALA A 140 -9.16 9.78 7.97
N VAL A 141 -9.64 9.72 6.73
CA VAL A 141 -8.84 10.05 5.55
C VAL A 141 -8.49 11.54 5.51
N ILE A 142 -9.44 12.43 5.82
CA ILE A 142 -9.18 13.89 5.89
C ILE A 142 -8.10 14.18 6.94
N LEU A 143 -8.19 13.56 8.13
CA LEU A 143 -7.18 13.70 9.18
C LEU A 143 -5.79 13.23 8.73
N CYS A 144 -5.70 12.07 8.08
CA CYS A 144 -4.43 11.54 7.58
C CYS A 144 -3.84 12.43 6.46
N LEU A 145 -4.69 12.95 5.57
CA LEU A 145 -4.30 13.87 4.50
C LEU A 145 -3.73 15.18 5.05
N SER A 146 -4.44 15.80 6.00
CA SER A 146 -3.98 17.01 6.67
C SER A 146 -2.64 16.76 7.38
N GLY A 147 -2.49 15.63 8.08
CA GLY A 147 -1.24 15.29 8.76
C GLY A 147 -0.08 15.07 7.80
N CYS A 148 -0.33 14.43 6.66
CA CYS A 148 0.67 14.23 5.62
C CYS A 148 1.11 15.55 4.97
N PHE A 149 0.16 16.48 4.76
CA PHE A 149 0.48 17.82 4.27
C PHE A 149 1.40 18.58 5.23
N LEU A 150 1.16 18.50 6.55
CA LEU A 150 2.04 19.09 7.56
C LEU A 150 3.44 18.45 7.56
N VAL A 151 3.48 17.11 7.50
CA VAL A 151 4.72 16.30 7.46
C VAL A 151 5.60 16.64 6.25
N SER A 152 4.97 16.91 5.10
CA SER A 152 5.67 17.20 3.84
C SER A 152 6.56 18.45 3.89
N GLY A 153 6.40 19.32 4.90
CA GLY A 153 7.25 20.50 5.07
C GLY A 153 6.94 21.63 4.07
N THR A 154 5.79 21.57 3.39
CA THR A 154 5.32 22.58 2.42
C THR A 154 5.17 23.99 2.99
N ILE A 155 5.17 24.12 4.31
CA ILE A 155 5.07 25.42 5.02
C ILE A 155 6.43 26.16 5.04
N GLY A 156 7.54 25.49 4.66
CA GLY A 156 8.92 26.02 4.75
C GLY A 156 9.49 26.75 3.52
N GLY A 157 8.69 27.02 2.48
CA GLY A 157 9.11 27.94 1.40
C GLY A 157 9.85 27.35 0.20
N SER A 158 9.69 26.05 -0.11
CA SER A 158 10.03 25.60 -1.47
C SER A 158 9.03 26.23 -2.46
N PRO A 159 9.49 26.90 -3.53
CA PRO A 159 8.58 27.53 -4.48
C PRO A 159 7.64 26.47 -5.03
N TRP A 160 6.34 26.70 -4.86
CA TRP A 160 5.31 26.01 -5.60
C TRP A 160 5.51 26.35 -7.08
N ASN A 161 6.41 25.63 -7.76
CA ASN A 161 6.40 25.54 -9.21
C ASN A 161 5.26 24.61 -9.68
N SER A 162 4.45 24.13 -8.72
CA SER A 162 3.27 23.31 -8.87
C SER A 162 2.18 24.06 -9.63
N GLY A 163 2.35 24.19 -10.95
CA GLY A 163 1.22 24.45 -11.84
C GLY A 163 0.16 23.35 -11.69
N ALA A 164 -1.06 23.61 -12.17
CA ALA A 164 -2.18 22.66 -12.12
C ALA A 164 -1.82 21.26 -12.66
N ALA A 165 -0.84 21.18 -13.57
CA ALA A 165 -0.31 19.93 -14.11
C ALA A 165 0.37 19.04 -13.04
N GLY A 166 1.24 19.60 -12.17
CA GLY A 166 1.95 18.83 -11.15
C GLY A 166 1.00 18.23 -10.11
N ILE A 167 0.01 19.01 -9.67
CA ILE A 167 -1.04 18.54 -8.74
C ILE A 167 -1.89 17.46 -9.40
N SER A 168 -2.28 17.66 -10.66
CA SER A 168 -3.07 16.67 -11.41
C SER A 168 -2.33 15.35 -11.57
N ILE A 169 -1.02 15.38 -11.89
CA ILE A 169 -0.18 14.18 -12.02
C ILE A 169 -0.02 13.47 -10.66
N GLY A 170 0.18 14.22 -9.57
CA GLY A 170 0.25 13.63 -8.23
C GLY A 170 -1.08 12.98 -7.82
N LEU A 171 -2.23 13.62 -8.09
CA LEU A 171 -3.55 13.02 -7.87
C LEU A 171 -3.74 11.76 -8.73
N LEU A 172 -3.29 11.79 -9.98
CA LEU A 172 -3.36 10.64 -10.88
C LEU A 172 -2.49 9.48 -10.36
N SER A 173 -1.32 9.77 -9.77
CA SER A 173 -0.49 8.76 -9.12
C SER A 173 -1.22 8.11 -7.92
N GLY A 174 -1.92 8.92 -7.12
CA GLY A 174 -2.77 8.42 -6.04
C GLY A 174 -3.94 7.56 -6.56
N LEU A 175 -4.55 7.94 -7.69
CA LEU A 175 -5.59 7.15 -8.34
C LEU A 175 -5.04 5.80 -8.85
N SER A 176 -3.84 5.79 -9.45
CA SER A 176 -3.17 4.55 -9.87
C SER A 176 -2.84 3.65 -8.69
N TYR A 177 -2.41 4.21 -7.56
CA TYR A 177 -2.19 3.44 -6.32
C TYR A 177 -3.49 2.85 -5.75
N ALA A 178 -4.59 3.60 -5.81
CA ALA A 178 -5.90 3.08 -5.46
C ALA A 178 -6.32 1.92 -6.39
N GLY A 179 -6.04 2.04 -7.69
CA GLY A 179 -6.20 0.97 -8.68
C GLY A 179 -5.37 -0.27 -8.34
N TYR A 180 -4.10 -0.09 -7.94
CA TYR A 180 -3.23 -1.17 -7.48
C TYR A 180 -3.84 -1.92 -6.29
N SER A 181 -4.29 -1.19 -5.27
CA SER A 181 -4.93 -1.79 -4.09
C SER A 181 -6.20 -2.56 -4.44
N LEU A 182 -7.02 -2.00 -5.34
CA LEU A 182 -8.24 -2.62 -5.83
C LEU A 182 -7.96 -3.94 -6.56
N MET A 183 -6.99 -3.94 -7.48
CA MET A 183 -6.58 -5.12 -8.22
C MET A 183 -5.96 -6.17 -7.30
N GLY A 184 -5.16 -5.78 -6.31
CA GLY A 184 -4.64 -6.70 -5.28
C GLY A 184 -5.76 -7.41 -4.54
N ARG A 185 -6.84 -6.68 -4.21
CA ARG A 185 -8.01 -7.27 -3.57
C ARG A 185 -8.82 -8.18 -4.49
N LEU A 186 -8.94 -7.83 -5.77
CA LEU A 186 -9.56 -8.70 -6.77
C LEU A 186 -8.73 -9.99 -6.96
N ALA A 187 -7.40 -9.91 -6.93
CA ALA A 187 -6.50 -11.05 -6.98
C ALA A 187 -6.74 -12.01 -5.80
N SER A 188 -6.85 -11.46 -4.60
CA SER A 188 -7.18 -12.22 -3.39
C SER A 188 -8.56 -12.89 -3.49
N ARG A 189 -9.59 -12.18 -3.97
CA ARG A 189 -10.93 -12.76 -4.19
C ARG A 189 -10.97 -13.87 -5.24
N ARG A 190 -10.07 -13.85 -6.23
CA ARG A 190 -9.89 -14.93 -7.21
C ARG A 190 -9.17 -16.14 -6.64
N GLY A 191 -8.68 -16.08 -5.40
CA GLY A 191 -7.94 -17.15 -4.76
C GLY A 191 -6.50 -17.28 -5.27
N ILE A 192 -5.96 -16.23 -5.90
CA ILE A 192 -4.55 -16.20 -6.32
C ILE A 192 -3.69 -16.01 -5.06
N ASN A 193 -2.61 -16.77 -4.96
CA ASN A 193 -1.72 -16.67 -3.81
C ASN A 193 -1.03 -15.28 -3.78
N PRO A 194 -0.96 -14.59 -2.62
CA PRO A 194 -0.34 -13.27 -2.48
C PRO A 194 1.09 -13.19 -3.03
N TRP A 195 1.89 -14.23 -2.85
CA TRP A 195 3.29 -14.26 -3.31
C TRP A 195 3.41 -14.47 -4.82
N SER A 196 2.50 -15.24 -5.42
CA SER A 196 2.40 -15.36 -6.88
C SER A 196 1.95 -14.03 -7.49
N THR A 197 0.96 -13.39 -6.89
CA THR A 197 0.53 -12.04 -7.29
C THR A 197 1.69 -11.05 -7.21
N LEU A 198 2.44 -11.05 -6.09
CA LEU A 198 3.61 -10.21 -5.92
C LEU A 198 4.66 -10.46 -7.04
N LEU A 199 5.04 -11.72 -7.28
CA LEU A 199 6.00 -12.09 -8.31
C LEU A 199 5.60 -11.54 -9.68
N TYR A 200 4.40 -11.88 -10.14
CA TYR A 200 3.96 -11.52 -11.50
C TYR A 200 3.73 -10.02 -11.64
N THR A 201 3.15 -9.35 -10.63
CA THR A 201 2.92 -7.91 -10.69
C THR A 201 4.25 -7.14 -10.79
N PHE A 202 5.25 -7.49 -9.98
CA PHE A 202 6.58 -6.85 -10.04
C PHE A 202 7.37 -7.25 -11.31
N LEU A 203 7.22 -8.48 -11.80
CA LEU A 203 7.83 -8.91 -13.06
C LEU A 203 7.26 -8.15 -14.26
N PHE A 204 5.93 -8.04 -14.36
CA PHE A 204 5.32 -7.30 -15.46
C PHE A 204 5.56 -5.78 -15.33
N ALA A 205 5.61 -5.25 -14.11
CA ALA A 205 5.96 -3.86 -13.88
C ALA A 205 7.39 -3.54 -14.33
N SER A 206 8.37 -4.40 -13.99
CA SER A 206 9.76 -4.21 -14.41
C SER A 206 9.92 -4.30 -15.93
N VAL A 207 9.24 -5.25 -16.59
CA VAL A 207 9.22 -5.36 -18.07
C VAL A 207 8.58 -4.12 -18.70
N ALA A 208 7.46 -3.63 -18.17
CA ALA A 208 6.80 -2.45 -18.68
C ALA A 208 7.65 -1.18 -18.52
N LEU A 209 8.28 -1.01 -17.36
CA LEU A 209 9.23 0.08 -17.11
C LEU A 209 10.43 0.00 -18.05
N LEU A 210 11.00 -1.20 -18.26
CA LEU A 210 12.09 -1.41 -19.21
C LEU A 210 11.67 -0.99 -20.62
N LEU A 211 10.51 -1.44 -21.08
CA LEU A 211 10.00 -1.10 -22.40
C LEU A 211 9.84 0.41 -22.55
N ILE A 212 9.33 1.10 -21.54
CA ILE A 212 9.15 2.55 -21.56
C ILE A 212 10.50 3.29 -21.60
N ILE A 213 11.50 2.82 -20.85
CA ILE A 213 12.86 3.37 -20.87
C ILE A 213 13.51 3.17 -22.25
N LEU A 214 13.35 1.98 -22.85
CA LEU A 214 13.85 1.68 -24.19
C LEU A 214 13.13 2.52 -25.26
N LEU A 215 11.81 2.64 -25.20
CA LEU A 215 11.03 3.46 -26.13
C LEU A 215 11.42 4.94 -26.04
N ARG A 216 11.65 5.46 -24.83
CA ARG A 216 12.16 6.83 -24.63
C ARG A 216 13.54 7.02 -25.26
N SER A 217 14.36 5.97 -25.31
CA SER A 217 15.69 6.00 -25.94
C SER A 217 15.62 6.08 -27.47
N CYS A 218 14.49 5.75 -28.09
CA CYS A 218 14.27 5.86 -29.53
C CYS A 218 13.81 7.26 -29.98
N PHE A 219 13.46 8.16 -29.06
CA PHE A 219 13.07 9.54 -29.41
C PHE A 219 14.29 10.46 -29.48
N PRO A 220 14.54 11.13 -30.62
CA PRO A 220 15.66 12.07 -30.75
C PRO A 220 15.49 13.25 -29.79
N GLY A 221 16.43 13.43 -28.85
CA GLY A 221 16.43 14.51 -27.86
C GLY A 221 16.31 14.05 -26.40
N ALA A 222 16.03 12.77 -26.14
CA ALA A 222 16.14 12.20 -24.79
C ALA A 222 17.60 11.81 -24.51
N ASN A 223 18.23 12.45 -23.51
CA ASN A 223 19.55 12.05 -22.98
C ASN A 223 19.58 10.55 -22.70
N ALA A 224 20.67 9.87 -23.06
CA ALA A 224 20.86 8.42 -23.08
C ALA A 224 20.23 7.67 -21.88
N PRO A 225 18.95 7.21 -21.98
CA PRO A 225 18.20 6.69 -20.83
C PRO A 225 18.70 5.33 -20.35
N VAL A 226 19.36 4.58 -21.24
CA VAL A 226 19.91 3.25 -20.93
C VAL A 226 21.20 3.36 -20.10
N ALA A 227 21.95 4.46 -20.22
CA ALA A 227 23.10 4.72 -19.35
C ALA A 227 22.64 5.07 -17.92
N GLU A 228 21.48 5.73 -17.79
CA GLU A 228 20.86 6.02 -16.48
C GLU A 228 20.42 4.76 -15.73
N LEU A 229 20.15 3.64 -16.43
CA LEU A 229 19.91 2.35 -15.78
C LEU A 229 21.15 1.87 -15.01
N PHE A 230 22.35 2.13 -15.53
CA PHE A 230 23.61 1.76 -14.87
C PHE A 230 24.27 2.96 -14.20
N TRP A 231 23.48 3.93 -13.71
CA TRP A 231 23.97 5.16 -13.09
C TRP A 231 25.00 4.93 -11.98
N LEU A 232 24.84 3.85 -11.22
CA LEU A 232 25.77 3.49 -10.15
C LEU A 232 27.14 3.03 -10.66
N GLY A 233 27.25 2.62 -11.92
CA GLY A 233 28.49 2.07 -12.49
C GLY A 233 29.09 0.99 -11.59
N ASN A 234 30.33 1.21 -11.17
CA ASN A 234 31.09 0.31 -10.29
C ASN A 234 30.86 0.54 -8.78
N ALA A 235 29.91 1.40 -8.38
CA ALA A 235 29.59 1.65 -6.98
C ALA A 235 28.82 0.46 -6.36
N LEU A 236 29.55 -0.62 -6.07
CA LEU A 236 29.06 -1.82 -5.38
C LEU A 236 28.22 -1.52 -4.12
N PRO A 237 28.58 -0.52 -3.27
CA PRO A 237 27.76 -0.19 -2.11
C PRO A 237 26.34 0.28 -2.47
N GLY A 238 26.19 1.08 -3.53
CA GLY A 238 24.88 1.55 -3.98
C GLY A 238 24.01 0.40 -4.50
N TRP A 239 24.61 -0.56 -5.22
CA TRP A 239 23.92 -1.76 -5.69
C TRP A 239 23.48 -2.63 -4.51
N GLY A 240 24.31 -2.72 -3.47
CA GLY A 240 23.98 -3.39 -2.23
C GLY A 240 22.77 -2.76 -1.52
N VAL A 241 22.72 -1.43 -1.42
CA VAL A 241 21.57 -0.73 -0.82
C VAL A 241 20.30 -0.92 -1.66
N LEU A 242 20.41 -0.88 -2.99
CA LEU A 242 19.29 -1.12 -3.90
C LEU A 242 18.74 -2.54 -3.79
N PHE A 243 19.63 -3.53 -3.69
CA PHE A 243 19.25 -4.91 -3.44
C PHE A 243 18.61 -5.08 -2.06
N LEU A 244 19.17 -4.46 -1.02
CA LEU A 244 18.62 -4.49 0.34
C LEU A 244 17.21 -3.86 0.36
N LEU A 245 17.02 -2.74 -0.32
CA LEU A 245 15.73 -2.05 -0.50
C LEU A 245 14.69 -2.97 -1.17
N ALA A 246 15.09 -3.69 -2.22
CA ALA A 246 14.23 -4.64 -2.90
C ALA A 246 13.90 -5.84 -2.01
N ALA A 247 14.93 -6.56 -1.54
CA ALA A 247 14.79 -7.82 -0.81
C ALA A 247 14.16 -7.67 0.58
N GLY A 248 14.44 -6.56 1.28
CA GLY A 248 13.93 -6.28 2.61
C GLY A 248 12.55 -5.60 2.53
N PRO A 249 12.50 -4.25 2.52
CA PRO A 249 11.25 -3.53 2.64
C PRO A 249 10.27 -3.77 1.51
N THR A 250 10.73 -3.95 0.27
CA THR A 250 9.81 -4.11 -0.86
C THR A 250 9.16 -5.50 -0.86
N VAL A 251 9.94 -6.58 -0.79
CA VAL A 251 9.40 -7.95 -0.74
C VAL A 251 8.57 -8.18 0.53
N LEU A 252 9.10 -7.82 1.70
CA LEU A 252 8.38 -8.03 2.96
C LEU A 252 7.19 -7.09 3.10
N GLY A 253 7.35 -5.81 2.77
CA GLY A 253 6.30 -4.80 2.85
C GLY A 253 5.15 -5.11 1.89
N PHE A 254 5.41 -5.20 0.58
CA PHE A 254 4.34 -5.51 -0.38
C PHE A 254 3.82 -6.95 -0.24
N GLY A 255 4.64 -7.90 0.20
CA GLY A 255 4.19 -9.25 0.54
C GLY A 255 3.17 -9.22 1.68
N LEU A 256 3.50 -8.57 2.80
CA LEU A 256 2.59 -8.39 3.94
C LEU A 256 1.36 -7.53 3.56
N TYR A 257 1.53 -6.54 2.69
CA TYR A 257 0.41 -5.75 2.14
C TYR A 257 -0.58 -6.65 1.40
N ASN A 258 -0.11 -7.49 0.47
CA ASN A 258 -0.98 -8.41 -0.28
C ASN A 258 -1.60 -9.47 0.64
N VAL A 259 -0.89 -9.95 1.67
CA VAL A 259 -1.45 -10.84 2.69
C VAL A 259 -2.51 -10.11 3.52
N SER A 260 -2.32 -8.84 3.88
CA SER A 260 -3.30 -8.07 4.63
C SER A 260 -4.59 -7.86 3.84
N LEU A 261 -4.53 -7.73 2.51
CA LEU A 261 -5.69 -7.65 1.62
C LEU A 261 -6.55 -8.93 1.59
N VAL A 262 -6.00 -10.07 2.04
CA VAL A 262 -6.78 -11.31 2.24
C VAL A 262 -7.70 -11.18 3.45
N HIS A 263 -7.29 -10.44 4.48
CA HIS A 263 -8.00 -10.31 5.74
C HIS A 263 -8.80 -9.01 5.86
N LEU A 264 -8.35 -7.93 5.21
CA LEU A 264 -8.90 -6.58 5.34
C LEU A 264 -9.36 -6.01 3.99
N SER A 265 -10.23 -5.01 4.05
CA SER A 265 -10.62 -4.25 2.86
C SER A 265 -9.48 -3.36 2.35
N SER A 266 -9.44 -3.13 1.03
CA SER A 266 -8.47 -2.25 0.38
C SER A 266 -8.46 -0.84 0.99
N GLY A 267 -9.64 -0.32 1.36
CA GLY A 267 -9.75 0.98 2.03
C GLY A 267 -9.08 1.02 3.41
N ILE A 268 -9.21 -0.05 4.22
CA ILE A 268 -8.57 -0.15 5.54
C ILE A 268 -7.06 -0.29 5.37
N VAL A 269 -6.61 -1.18 4.50
CA VAL A 269 -5.17 -1.41 4.27
C VAL A 269 -4.50 -0.12 3.78
N ASN A 270 -5.11 0.62 2.85
CA ASN A 270 -4.56 1.89 2.40
C ASN A 270 -4.58 2.98 3.46
N LEU A 271 -5.58 3.01 4.35
CA LEU A 271 -5.55 3.94 5.47
C LEU A 271 -4.41 3.60 6.44
N ILE A 272 -4.18 2.32 6.75
CA ILE A 272 -3.05 1.91 7.59
C ILE A 272 -1.74 2.28 6.89
N ALA A 273 -1.64 2.10 5.58
CA ALA A 273 -0.49 2.53 4.79
C ALA A 273 -0.26 4.05 4.87
N THR A 274 -1.29 4.89 5.06
CA THR A 274 -1.09 6.33 5.29
C THR A 274 -0.39 6.67 6.60
N SER A 275 -0.18 5.71 7.51
CA SER A 275 0.70 5.88 8.68
C SER A 275 2.19 5.75 8.39
N GLU A 276 2.55 5.27 7.20
CA GLU A 276 3.93 5.09 6.76
C GLU A 276 4.77 6.38 6.89
N PRO A 277 4.33 7.59 6.48
CA PRO A 277 5.14 8.80 6.62
C PRO A 277 5.51 9.13 8.06
N ALA A 278 4.58 8.86 8.98
CA ALA A 278 4.82 9.12 10.39
C ALA A 278 5.96 8.24 10.92
N PHE A 279 5.93 6.95 10.57
CA PHE A 279 7.01 6.03 10.90
C PHE A 279 8.32 6.38 10.17
N THR A 280 8.27 6.78 8.89
CA THR A 280 9.46 7.18 8.12
C THR A 280 10.19 8.35 8.79
N ILE A 281 9.46 9.38 9.25
CA ILE A 281 10.09 10.51 9.96
C ILE A 281 10.72 10.07 11.28
N ILE A 282 10.01 9.25 12.06
CA ILE A 282 10.54 8.75 13.34
C ILE A 282 11.83 7.96 13.09
N ILE A 283 11.82 7.07 12.10
CA ILE A 283 12.99 6.28 11.72
C ILE A 283 14.12 7.18 11.21
N ALA A 284 13.83 8.18 10.38
CA ALA A 284 14.81 9.14 9.88
C ALA A 284 15.43 9.98 11.00
N PHE A 285 14.64 10.40 12.00
CA PHE A 285 15.16 11.11 13.17
C PHE A 285 16.20 10.27 13.93
N PHE A 286 15.90 9.00 14.19
CA PHE A 286 16.81 8.13 14.95
C PHE A 286 18.03 7.66 14.14
N ILE A 287 17.85 7.34 12.86
CA ILE A 287 18.91 6.75 12.02
C ILE A 287 19.77 7.81 11.35
N LEU A 288 19.16 8.89 10.83
CA LEU A 288 19.87 9.95 10.11
C LEU A 288 20.20 11.15 10.98
N GLY A 289 19.68 11.23 12.21
CA GLY A 289 19.91 12.37 13.11
C GLY A 289 19.23 13.66 12.64
N GLU A 290 18.22 13.57 11.77
CA GLU A 290 17.52 14.74 11.24
C GLU A 290 16.77 15.49 12.36
N LYS A 291 16.87 16.82 12.39
CA LYS A 291 16.10 17.62 13.36
C LYS A 291 14.63 17.70 12.93
N MET A 292 13.74 17.10 13.71
CA MET A 292 12.30 17.23 13.50
C MET A 292 11.83 18.66 13.81
N THR A 293 11.08 19.24 12.88
CA THR A 293 10.35 20.49 13.14
C THR A 293 9.07 20.21 13.95
N PHE A 294 8.62 21.18 14.73
CA PHE A 294 7.36 21.07 15.48
C PHE A 294 6.16 20.76 14.56
N VAL A 295 6.17 21.32 13.35
CA VAL A 295 5.14 21.08 12.32
C VAL A 295 5.09 19.61 11.88
N GLN A 296 6.24 18.99 11.64
CA GLN A 296 6.31 17.56 11.30
C GLN A 296 5.79 16.69 12.44
N LEU A 297 6.11 17.05 13.69
CA LEU A 297 5.67 16.32 14.88
C LEU A 297 4.14 16.37 15.05
N CYS A 298 3.53 17.54 14.83
CA CYS A 298 2.08 17.69 14.78
C CYS A 298 1.44 16.88 13.64
N GLY A 299 2.07 16.88 12.45
CA GLY A 299 1.58 16.09 11.32
C GLY A 299 1.61 14.58 11.59
N CYS A 300 2.67 14.05 12.21
CA CYS A 300 2.75 12.65 12.65
C CYS A 300 1.63 12.31 13.64
N ALA A 301 1.39 13.17 14.63
CA ALA A 301 0.32 12.98 15.61
C ALA A 301 -1.06 12.92 14.93
N LEU A 302 -1.32 13.80 13.94
CA LEU A 302 -2.58 13.84 13.21
C LEU A 302 -2.84 12.54 12.42
N ILE A 303 -1.81 12.01 11.76
CA ILE A 303 -1.88 10.74 11.03
C ILE A 303 -2.20 9.59 11.99
N LEU A 304 -1.47 9.49 13.11
CA LEU A 304 -1.69 8.44 14.11
C LEU A 304 -3.09 8.51 14.73
N CYS A 305 -3.58 9.72 15.02
CA CYS A 305 -4.95 9.94 15.48
C CYS A 305 -5.99 9.50 14.45
N GLY A 306 -5.79 9.80 13.16
CA GLY A 306 -6.69 9.37 12.08
C GLY A 306 -6.81 7.84 11.98
N VAL A 307 -5.68 7.13 12.05
CA VAL A 307 -5.66 5.66 12.04
C VAL A 307 -6.27 5.08 13.32
N ALA A 308 -5.95 5.64 14.48
CA ALA A 308 -6.51 5.20 15.76
C ALA A 308 -8.04 5.39 15.82
N PHE A 309 -8.53 6.52 15.33
CA PHE A 309 -9.97 6.82 15.24
C PHE A 309 -10.71 5.77 14.40
N LEU A 310 -10.19 5.42 13.22
CA LEU A 310 -10.84 4.38 12.40
C LEU A 310 -10.84 3.03 13.11
N LYS A 311 -9.71 2.63 13.72
CA LYS A 311 -9.61 1.37 14.44
C LYS A 311 -10.69 1.26 15.53
N ILE A 312 -10.86 2.31 16.32
CA ILE A 312 -11.85 2.36 17.39
C ILE A 312 -13.26 2.29 16.79
N TYR A 313 -13.52 3.04 15.71
CA TYR A 313 -14.81 3.05 15.05
C TYR A 313 -15.21 1.65 14.52
N GLU A 314 -14.30 0.94 13.87
CA GLU A 314 -14.58 -0.40 13.36
C GLU A 314 -14.70 -1.44 14.47
N MET A 315 -13.92 -1.34 15.56
CA MET A 315 -14.12 -2.18 16.74
C MET A 315 -15.52 -2.01 17.34
N ILE A 316 -15.99 -0.76 17.44
CA ILE A 316 -17.33 -0.45 17.96
C ILE A 316 -18.41 -0.98 17.00
N HIS A 317 -18.26 -0.78 15.69
CA HIS A 317 -19.25 -1.26 14.72
C HIS A 317 -19.30 -2.79 14.59
N ALA A 318 -18.13 -3.45 14.65
CA ALA A 318 -18.05 -4.91 14.68
C ALA A 318 -18.69 -5.48 15.95
N ALA A 319 -18.48 -4.82 17.10
CA ALA A 319 -19.14 -5.17 18.36
C ALA A 319 -20.67 -4.98 18.28
N GLN A 320 -21.15 -3.92 17.62
CA GLN A 320 -22.59 -3.69 17.42
C GLN A 320 -23.23 -4.71 16.46
N GLN A 321 -22.57 -5.10 15.36
CA GLN A 321 -23.08 -6.15 14.47
C GLN A 321 -23.16 -7.51 15.17
N ASN A 322 -22.14 -7.90 15.94
CA ASN A 322 -22.17 -9.14 16.71
C ASN A 322 -23.21 -9.12 17.85
N GLY A 323 -23.40 -7.97 18.51
CA GLY A 323 -24.45 -7.78 19.52
C GLY A 323 -25.86 -7.89 18.96
N TYR A 324 -26.07 -7.42 17.72
CA TYR A 324 -27.36 -7.52 17.03
C TYR A 324 -27.70 -8.97 16.64
N PHE A 325 -26.73 -9.75 16.15
CA PHE A 325 -26.92 -11.17 15.84
C PHE A 325 -27.11 -12.02 17.11
N SER A 326 -26.42 -11.70 18.21
CA SER A 326 -26.62 -12.35 19.52
C SER A 326 -28.03 -12.13 20.08
N LYS A 327 -28.61 -10.93 19.92
CA LYS A 327 -30.00 -10.65 20.36
C LYS A 327 -31.06 -11.37 19.52
N ARG A 328 -30.83 -11.59 18.21
CA ARG A 328 -31.76 -12.31 17.33
C ARG A 328 -31.67 -13.84 17.44
N ALA A 329 -30.53 -14.37 17.90
CA ALA A 329 -30.32 -15.80 18.11
C ALA A 329 -30.82 -16.31 19.47
N ARG A 330 -31.41 -15.46 20.33
CA ARG A 330 -32.16 -15.93 21.49
C ARG A 330 -33.46 -16.56 21.00
N PRO A 331 -33.68 -17.88 21.17
CA PRO A 331 -34.99 -18.45 20.90
C PRO A 331 -35.97 -17.77 21.85
N THR A 332 -37.01 -17.17 21.28
CA THR A 332 -38.20 -16.71 22.00
C THR A 332 -38.69 -17.87 22.85
N LYS A 333 -38.50 -17.79 24.17
CA LYS A 333 -39.14 -18.66 25.16
C LYS A 333 -40.65 -18.31 25.19
N THR A 334 -41.37 -18.66 24.14
CA THR A 334 -42.84 -18.50 24.07
C THR A 334 -43.50 -19.61 23.25
N ALA A 335 -43.00 -20.84 23.38
CA ALA A 335 -43.67 -22.03 22.85
C ALA A 335 -43.40 -23.25 23.76
N ALA A 336 -43.68 -23.11 25.04
CA ALA A 336 -43.67 -24.22 25.99
C ALA A 336 -44.76 -24.02 27.05
N ARG A 337 -46.01 -23.85 26.59
CA ARG A 337 -47.18 -23.92 27.47
C ARG A 337 -48.45 -24.35 26.71
N THR A 338 -48.34 -25.39 25.90
CA THR A 338 -49.50 -26.09 25.35
C THR A 338 -49.16 -27.57 25.19
N LYS A 339 -49.19 -28.32 26.30
CA LYS A 339 -49.35 -29.78 26.38
C LYS A 339 -49.25 -30.21 27.85
N SER A 340 -50.30 -29.90 28.60
CA SER A 340 -50.63 -30.55 29.88
C SER A 340 -52.10 -30.24 30.14
N ASN A 341 -52.99 -30.97 29.44
CA ASN A 341 -54.40 -31.19 29.77
C ASN A 341 -55.05 -32.00 28.63
N ILE A 342 -54.58 -33.22 28.42
CA ILE A 342 -55.39 -34.35 27.94
C ILE A 342 -54.72 -35.61 28.49
N LEU A 343 -55.20 -36.09 29.63
CA LEU A 343 -55.48 -37.50 29.97
C LEU A 343 -55.97 -37.55 31.42
#